data_AF-A0A8B9IZD1-F1
#
_entry.id   AF-A0A8B9IZD1-F1
#
_cell.length_a   1.000
_cell.length_b   1.000
_cell.length_c   1.000
_cell.angle_alpha   90.00
_cell.angle_beta   90.00
_cell.angle_gamma   90.00
#
_symmetry.space_group_name_H-M   'P 1'
#
loop_
_entity.id
_entity.type
_entity.pdbx_description
1 polymer ?
#
loop_
_entity_poly.entity_id
_entity_poly.type
_entity_poly.pdbx_seq_one_letter_code
_entity_poly.pdbx_strand_id
1 'polypeptide(L)'
;VIQSLNQKSSEKMKKRKKMQKCHRVQPPQLEQPEKMPILKGEASHYNADLHNLLCCCQCADVAFYSEDFSTVVEAHKVILCSVSHLFMLLFEVKTPTDICDTSIMQTAQSLFTVEANAAFPLAPSGIPPRIPLLRVVVKDSAFCSCLPDILHFIYSGAFQWERLEEDIKKKVKDPEKTENVLEKVKCILTTPGKLNTTKDCRSQQMKRLYNTSLRLFFNTPVLADVIFKVQDATVPAHRAVLVARCEVMAAMFNGNYLEANSILVPVYGVSKDTFLSFLEYLYTDSCCPAGILQAMSLLICAEMYQVMRLQHICELYIITQLQSMPSRELASTSLSIVSLLKKAKFHNSDCLSTWLLHFIATNYLIFSQKPEFQDLSVEERNFVEMHRWPSNLYLKQLADYRNYIHSQKCHCAVM
;
A
#
# COMPACT_ATOMS: atom_id res chain seq x y z
N VAL A 1 -60.76 -73.09 2.94
CA VAL A 1 -59.93 -73.00 1.70
C VAL A 1 -59.77 -71.55 1.17
N ILE A 2 -60.63 -70.59 1.54
CA ILE A 2 -60.56 -69.20 1.01
C ILE A 2 -59.52 -68.31 1.74
N GLN A 3 -59.19 -68.58 3.01
CA GLN A 3 -58.21 -67.77 3.76
C GLN A 3 -56.74 -68.01 3.35
N SER A 4 -56.40 -69.19 2.80
CA SER A 4 -55.04 -69.54 2.38
C SER A 4 -54.67 -69.04 0.97
N LEU A 5 -55.64 -68.62 0.16
CA LEU A 5 -55.42 -68.00 -1.16
C LEU A 5 -55.07 -66.50 -1.05
N ASN A 6 -55.65 -65.79 -0.08
CA ASN A 6 -55.41 -64.36 0.12
C ASN A 6 -54.03 -64.04 0.72
N GLN A 7 -53.47 -64.92 1.55
CA GLN A 7 -52.10 -64.76 2.06
C GLN A 7 -51.04 -64.99 0.97
N LYS A 8 -51.21 -65.98 0.09
CA LYS A 8 -50.29 -66.21 -1.05
C LYS A 8 -50.32 -65.09 -2.08
N SER A 9 -51.47 -64.45 -2.30
CA SER A 9 -51.61 -63.27 -3.16
C SER A 9 -50.93 -62.03 -2.56
N SER A 10 -51.12 -61.80 -1.26
CA SER A 10 -50.50 -60.69 -0.53
C SER A 10 -48.98 -60.82 -0.41
N GLU A 11 -48.45 -62.02 -0.20
CA GLU A 11 -47.01 -62.28 -0.19
C GLU A 11 -46.39 -62.19 -1.59
N LYS A 12 -47.10 -62.61 -2.65
CA LYS A 12 -46.66 -62.40 -4.04
C LYS A 12 -46.67 -60.91 -4.39
N MET A 13 -47.67 -60.13 -3.98
CA MET A 13 -47.71 -58.66 -4.15
C MET A 13 -46.63 -57.95 -3.32
N LYS A 14 -46.35 -58.41 -2.10
CA LYS A 14 -45.25 -57.88 -1.27
C LYS A 14 -43.89 -58.25 -1.85
N LYS A 15 -43.68 -59.47 -2.36
CA LYS A 15 -42.45 -59.84 -3.09
C LYS A 15 -42.30 -59.06 -4.39
N ARG A 16 -43.38 -58.83 -5.16
CA ARG A 16 -43.36 -57.96 -6.35
C ARG A 16 -43.03 -56.52 -5.99
N LYS A 17 -43.62 -55.93 -4.94
CA LYS A 17 -43.28 -54.60 -4.42
C LYS A 17 -41.87 -54.49 -3.82
N LYS A 18 -41.35 -55.57 -3.22
CA LYS A 18 -39.98 -55.61 -2.65
C LYS A 18 -38.91 -55.79 -3.73
N MET A 19 -39.22 -56.47 -4.84
CA MET A 19 -38.37 -56.56 -6.03
C MET A 19 -38.45 -55.32 -6.94
N GLN A 20 -39.47 -54.47 -6.77
CA GLN A 20 -39.64 -53.20 -7.49
C GLN A 20 -39.30 -51.96 -6.64
N LYS A 21 -38.52 -52.10 -5.57
CA LYS A 21 -37.64 -50.99 -5.14
C LYS A 21 -36.47 -50.94 -6.13
N CYS A 22 -36.77 -50.57 -7.38
CA CYS A 22 -35.77 -50.03 -8.28
C CYS A 22 -35.04 -48.96 -7.48
N HIS A 23 -33.73 -49.10 -7.27
CA HIS A 23 -32.94 -48.08 -6.58
C HIS A 23 -33.26 -46.73 -7.21
N ARG A 24 -34.04 -45.91 -6.50
CA ARG A 24 -34.45 -44.60 -6.99
C ARG A 24 -33.24 -43.72 -6.85
N VAL A 25 -32.45 -43.62 -7.92
CA VAL A 25 -31.26 -42.77 -7.95
C VAL A 25 -31.72 -41.35 -7.63
N GLN A 26 -31.18 -40.77 -6.56
CA GLN A 26 -31.52 -39.40 -6.15
C GLN A 26 -30.72 -38.40 -6.98
N PRO A 27 -31.23 -37.18 -7.21
CA PRO A 27 -30.46 -36.13 -7.88
C PRO A 27 -29.22 -35.80 -7.02
N PRO A 28 -28.02 -35.72 -7.62
CA PRO A 28 -26.82 -35.38 -6.87
C PRO A 28 -26.89 -33.94 -6.35
N GLN A 29 -26.35 -33.71 -5.16
CA GLN A 29 -26.27 -32.39 -4.55
C GLN A 29 -25.00 -31.68 -4.98
N LEU A 30 -25.12 -30.44 -5.44
CA LEU A 30 -23.98 -29.60 -5.78
C LEU A 30 -23.47 -28.92 -4.52
N GLU A 31 -22.27 -29.29 -4.09
CA GLU A 31 -21.61 -28.67 -2.95
C GLU A 31 -21.14 -27.25 -3.28
N GLN A 32 -20.91 -26.44 -2.23
CA GLN A 32 -20.30 -25.13 -2.40
C GLN A 32 -18.84 -25.27 -2.88
N PRO A 33 -18.32 -24.32 -3.66
CA PRO A 33 -16.91 -24.32 -4.02
C PRO A 33 -16.03 -24.19 -2.77
N GLU A 34 -14.80 -24.68 -2.87
CA GLU A 34 -13.80 -24.52 -1.81
C GLU A 34 -13.58 -23.03 -1.48
N LYS A 35 -13.29 -22.75 -0.22
CA LYS A 35 -13.00 -21.38 0.22
C LYS A 35 -11.64 -20.96 -0.33
N MET A 36 -11.62 -19.79 -0.98
CA MET A 36 -10.39 -19.21 -1.49
C MET A 36 -9.43 -18.80 -0.35
N PRO A 37 -8.11 -18.84 -0.59
CA PRO A 37 -7.11 -18.36 0.36
C PRO A 37 -7.38 -16.91 0.80
N ILE A 38 -7.20 -16.62 2.09
CA ILE A 38 -7.36 -15.26 2.64
C ILE A 38 -5.97 -14.61 2.72
N LEU A 39 -5.86 -13.42 2.12
CA LEU A 39 -4.68 -12.58 2.25
C LEU A 39 -4.63 -11.93 3.64
N LYS A 40 -3.49 -12.00 4.30
CA LYS A 40 -3.20 -11.21 5.50
C LYS A 40 -2.57 -9.89 5.06
N GLY A 41 -3.25 -8.78 5.31
CA GLY A 41 -2.70 -7.45 5.03
C GLY A 41 -1.57 -7.11 6.01
N GLU A 42 -0.59 -6.37 5.53
CA GLU A 42 0.50 -5.82 6.34
C GLU A 42 0.18 -4.41 6.83
N ALA A 43 0.49 -4.12 8.09
CA ALA A 43 0.30 -2.80 8.68
C ALA A 43 1.24 -1.78 8.04
N SER A 44 0.83 -0.52 7.99
CA SER A 44 1.70 0.53 7.48
C SER A 44 2.84 0.84 8.44
N HIS A 45 4.05 0.97 7.88
CA HIS A 45 5.23 1.48 8.58
C HIS A 45 5.53 2.94 8.26
N TYR A 46 4.64 3.67 7.56
CA TYR A 46 4.90 5.02 7.05
C TYR A 46 5.48 6.01 8.06
N ASN A 47 4.80 6.19 9.20
CA ASN A 47 5.28 7.12 10.23
C ASN A 47 6.54 6.61 10.93
N ALA A 48 6.72 5.29 11.05
CA ALA A 48 7.91 4.71 11.65
C ALA A 48 9.13 4.92 10.76
N ASP A 49 8.97 4.78 9.44
CA ASP A 49 10.03 4.99 8.46
C ASP A 49 10.51 6.45 8.42
N LEU A 50 9.57 7.40 8.43
CA LEU A 50 9.91 8.82 8.56
C LEU A 50 10.58 9.11 9.91
N HIS A 51 10.08 8.55 11.01
CA HIS A 51 10.73 8.69 12.30
C HIS A 51 12.17 8.16 12.29
N ASN A 52 12.41 6.98 11.69
CA ASN A 52 13.74 6.40 11.54
C ASN A 52 14.67 7.27 10.69
N LEU A 53 14.14 7.91 9.65
CA LEU A 53 14.88 8.88 8.83
C LEU A 53 15.40 10.06 9.68
N LEU A 54 14.59 10.58 10.61
CA LEU A 54 15.02 11.62 11.55
C LEU A 54 16.16 11.12 12.44
N CYS A 55 16.09 9.88 12.90
CA CYS A 55 17.11 9.30 13.79
C CYS A 55 18.44 8.99 13.10
N CYS A 56 18.42 8.56 11.84
CA CYS A 56 19.65 8.22 11.11
C CYS A 56 20.28 9.42 10.38
N CYS A 57 19.53 10.51 10.21
CA CYS A 57 19.93 11.75 9.53
C CYS A 57 20.40 11.54 8.07
N GLN A 58 20.00 10.45 7.43
CA GLN A 58 20.38 10.17 6.06
C GLN A 58 19.70 11.16 5.11
N CYS A 59 20.47 11.81 4.23
CA CYS A 59 19.99 12.85 3.31
C CYS A 59 19.45 14.11 4.00
N ALA A 60 19.87 14.39 5.25
CA ALA A 60 19.57 15.67 5.89
C ALA A 60 20.13 16.84 5.07
N ASP A 61 19.33 17.90 4.92
CA ASP A 61 19.63 19.09 4.12
C ASP A 61 19.47 20.40 4.92
N VAL A 62 19.09 20.30 6.20
CA VAL A 62 19.02 21.40 7.16
C VAL A 62 19.47 20.94 8.55
N ALA A 63 20.16 21.81 9.28
CA ALA A 63 20.54 21.61 10.67
C ALA A 63 20.14 22.82 11.52
N PHE A 64 19.51 22.56 12.65
CA PHE A 64 19.08 23.57 13.62
C PHE A 64 20.08 23.66 14.76
N TYR A 65 20.47 24.88 15.13
CA TYR A 65 21.43 25.19 16.18
C TYR A 65 20.80 26.07 17.25
N SER A 66 21.15 25.84 18.51
CA SER A 66 20.98 26.86 19.55
C SER A 66 22.00 28.01 19.34
N GLU A 67 21.73 29.20 19.88
CA GLU A 67 22.64 30.35 19.78
C GLU A 67 24.04 30.07 20.37
N ASP A 68 24.11 29.18 21.36
CA ASP A 68 25.35 28.72 22.00
C ASP A 68 25.94 27.44 21.38
N PHE A 69 25.34 26.92 20.29
CA PHE A 69 25.71 25.68 19.63
C PHE A 69 25.66 24.41 20.51
N SER A 70 25.02 24.47 21.68
CA SER A 70 24.85 23.33 22.59
C SER A 70 23.88 22.26 22.06
N THR A 71 22.89 22.67 21.25
CA THR A 71 21.90 21.77 20.65
C THR A 71 22.03 21.81 19.14
N VAL A 72 22.22 20.64 18.52
CA VAL A 72 22.26 20.47 17.06
C VAL A 72 21.30 19.36 16.65
N VAL A 73 20.34 19.66 15.78
CA VAL A 73 19.40 18.66 15.24
C VAL A 73 19.34 18.76 13.72
N GLU A 74 19.67 17.66 13.05
CA GLU A 74 19.55 17.54 11.60
C GLU A 74 18.10 17.16 11.20
N ALA A 75 17.64 17.67 10.06
CA ALA A 75 16.31 17.42 9.53
C ALA A 75 16.27 17.56 8.00
N HIS A 76 15.07 17.40 7.44
CA HIS A 76 14.79 17.35 6.01
C HIS A 76 13.78 18.44 5.63
N LYS A 77 14.17 19.38 4.76
CA LYS A 77 13.33 20.49 4.31
C LYS A 77 12.02 20.00 3.72
N VAL A 78 12.05 18.94 2.91
CA VAL A 78 10.83 18.37 2.27
C VAL A 78 9.80 17.91 3.31
N ILE A 79 10.24 17.26 4.40
CA ILE A 79 9.36 16.79 5.46
C ILE A 79 8.78 17.98 6.23
N LEU A 80 9.62 18.95 6.60
CA LEU A 80 9.23 20.15 7.34
C LEU A 80 8.28 21.04 6.54
N CYS A 81 8.59 21.31 5.27
CA CYS A 81 7.72 22.04 4.36
C CYS A 81 6.40 21.32 4.12
N SER A 82 6.38 19.98 4.10
CA SER A 82 5.13 19.25 3.92
C SER A 82 4.11 19.55 5.01
N VAL A 83 4.54 19.81 6.25
CA VAL A 83 3.64 20.05 7.39
C VAL A 83 3.48 21.51 7.77
N SER A 84 4.31 22.42 7.23
CA SER A 84 4.39 23.81 7.72
C SER A 84 4.63 24.84 6.63
N HIS A 85 3.72 25.81 6.56
CA HIS A 85 3.92 27.01 5.74
C HIS A 85 5.03 27.91 6.32
N LEU A 86 5.28 27.84 7.63
CA LEU A 86 6.40 28.54 8.25
C LEU A 86 7.72 28.03 7.68
N PHE A 87 7.89 26.70 7.59
CA PHE A 87 9.11 26.13 6.98
C PHE A 87 9.16 26.37 5.46
N MET A 88 8.01 26.39 4.76
CA MET A 88 7.98 26.82 3.36
C MET A 88 8.49 28.25 3.18
N LEU A 89 8.17 29.17 4.10
CA LEU A 89 8.72 30.53 4.11
C LEU A 89 10.21 30.54 4.44
N LEU A 90 10.60 29.82 5.49
CA LEU A 90 11.96 29.80 6.01
C LEU A 90 12.96 29.28 4.98
N PHE A 91 12.55 28.33 4.15
CA PHE A 91 13.38 27.74 3.10
C PHE A 91 13.11 28.30 1.71
N GLU A 92 12.43 29.45 1.63
CA GLU A 92 12.17 30.18 0.38
C GLU A 92 11.40 29.36 -0.67
N VAL A 93 10.65 28.35 -0.23
CA VAL A 93 9.72 27.58 -1.07
C VAL A 93 8.48 28.40 -1.40
N LYS A 94 8.03 29.23 -0.45
CA LYS A 94 6.95 30.20 -0.61
C LYS A 94 7.43 31.58 -0.20
N THR A 95 6.92 32.58 -0.90
CA THR A 95 7.14 33.98 -0.57
C THR A 95 6.15 34.46 0.51
N PRO A 96 6.44 35.57 1.20
CA PRO A 96 5.48 36.21 2.11
C PRO A 96 4.10 36.46 1.47
N THR A 97 4.08 36.80 0.18
CA THR A 97 2.85 37.03 -0.59
C THR A 97 2.03 35.77 -0.85
N ASP A 98 2.61 34.58 -0.75
CA ASP A 98 1.90 33.32 -0.95
C ASP A 98 1.20 32.82 0.32
N ILE A 99 1.66 33.25 1.51
CA ILE A 99 1.18 32.75 2.81
C ILE A 99 0.07 33.63 3.36
N CYS A 100 0.17 34.96 3.20
CA CYS A 100 -0.83 35.93 3.65
C CYS A 100 -1.27 35.77 5.12
N ASP A 101 -0.41 35.23 5.99
CA ASP A 101 -0.66 35.05 7.42
C ASP A 101 0.45 35.75 8.24
N THR A 102 0.07 36.83 8.93
CA THR A 102 1.00 37.66 9.69
C THR A 102 1.60 36.91 10.88
N SER A 103 0.87 35.97 11.48
CA SER A 103 1.35 35.21 12.64
C SER A 103 2.48 34.26 12.27
N ILE A 104 2.36 33.60 11.12
CA ILE A 104 3.40 32.71 10.57
C ILE A 104 4.67 33.52 10.26
N MET A 105 4.52 34.67 9.60
CA MET A 105 5.66 35.53 9.26
C MET A 105 6.40 36.04 10.50
N GLN A 106 5.66 36.55 11.49
CA GLN A 106 6.24 37.03 12.75
C GLN A 106 6.93 35.91 13.52
N THR A 107 6.32 34.72 13.57
CA THR A 107 6.91 33.56 14.24
C THR A 107 8.19 33.12 13.54
N ALA A 108 8.20 33.05 12.19
CA ALA A 108 9.40 32.68 11.45
C ALA A 108 10.59 33.61 11.75
N GLN A 109 10.36 34.93 11.71
CA GLN A 109 11.40 35.96 11.92
C GLN A 109 11.88 36.03 13.38
N SER A 110 10.97 35.85 14.34
CA SER A 110 11.30 35.92 15.77
C SER A 110 11.94 34.62 16.29
N LEU A 111 11.63 33.47 15.69
CA LEU A 111 12.10 32.17 16.18
C LEU A 111 13.39 31.70 15.50
N PHE A 112 13.53 31.95 14.19
CA PHE A 112 14.62 31.39 13.39
C PHE A 112 15.50 32.45 12.74
N THR A 113 16.76 32.10 12.45
CA THR A 113 17.65 32.85 11.56
C THR A 113 18.40 31.89 10.67
N VAL A 114 18.35 32.13 9.37
CA VAL A 114 19.03 31.31 8.38
C VAL A 114 20.42 31.89 8.15
N GLU A 115 21.46 31.09 8.36
CA GLU A 115 22.84 31.48 8.10
C GLU A 115 23.28 30.95 6.73
N ALA A 116 23.20 31.80 5.71
CA ALA A 116 23.80 31.49 4.41
C ALA A 116 25.33 31.66 4.50
N ASN A 117 26.08 30.58 4.30
CA ASN A 117 27.54 30.55 4.11
C ASN A 117 28.45 30.58 5.36
N ALA A 118 28.20 29.77 6.38
CA ALA A 118 29.26 29.41 7.32
C ALA A 118 30.05 28.21 6.76
N ALA A 119 31.32 28.45 6.38
CA ALA A 119 32.23 27.45 5.82
C ALA A 119 32.17 26.12 6.61
N PHE A 120 32.06 25.00 5.89
CA PHE A 120 32.21 23.68 6.49
C PHE A 120 33.66 23.52 6.94
N PRO A 121 33.95 23.06 8.16
CA PRO A 121 35.24 22.44 8.43
C PRO A 121 35.43 21.32 7.41
N LEU A 122 36.53 21.37 6.65
CA LEU A 122 36.89 20.33 5.69
C LEU A 122 36.79 18.96 6.39
N ALA A 123 35.91 18.10 5.88
CA ALA A 123 35.82 16.72 6.37
C ALA A 123 37.17 16.03 6.17
N PRO A 124 37.64 15.19 7.12
CA PRO A 124 38.83 14.38 6.93
C PRO A 124 38.70 13.52 5.67
N SER A 125 39.79 13.45 4.90
CA SER A 125 39.87 12.80 3.60
C SER A 125 39.27 11.38 3.62
N GLY A 126 38.26 11.14 2.79
CA GLY A 126 37.67 9.81 2.59
C GLY A 126 36.14 9.71 2.71
N ILE A 127 35.46 10.80 3.10
CA ILE A 127 34.00 10.87 3.15
C ILE A 127 33.50 11.55 1.86
N PRO A 128 32.54 10.97 1.11
CA PRO A 128 31.96 11.63 -0.05
C PRO A 128 31.36 12.99 0.35
N PRO A 129 31.35 13.99 -0.55
CA PRO A 129 30.91 15.34 -0.23
C PRO A 129 29.44 15.30 0.22
N ARG A 130 29.19 15.50 1.53
CA ARG A 130 27.83 15.76 2.02
C ARG A 130 27.34 17.05 1.37
N ILE A 131 26.08 17.06 0.92
CA ILE A 131 25.41 18.30 0.51
C ILE A 131 25.53 19.29 1.68
N PRO A 132 25.96 20.54 1.43
CA PRO A 132 26.09 21.52 2.50
C PRO A 132 24.72 21.75 3.17
N LEU A 133 24.61 21.32 4.43
CA LEU A 133 23.45 21.54 5.30
C LEU A 133 23.16 23.04 5.43
N LEU A 134 21.89 23.43 5.23
CA LEU A 134 21.44 24.77 5.58
C LEU A 134 21.46 24.93 7.10
N ARG A 135 22.16 25.96 7.62
CA ARG A 135 22.21 26.23 9.05
C ARG A 135 21.08 27.17 9.46
N VAL A 136 20.33 26.77 10.48
CA VAL A 136 19.24 27.56 11.06
C VAL A 136 19.47 27.74 12.55
N VAL A 137 19.63 28.97 13.01
CA VAL A 137 19.75 29.31 14.43
C VAL A 137 18.35 29.49 15.04
N VAL A 138 18.13 28.88 16.21
CA VAL A 138 16.90 28.96 17.00
C VAL A 138 17.13 29.95 18.15
N LYS A 139 16.44 31.10 18.09
CA LYS A 139 16.65 32.22 19.04
C LYS A 139 16.05 31.98 20.42
N ASP A 140 14.98 31.19 20.50
CA ASP A 140 14.32 30.89 21.76
C ASP A 140 14.93 29.63 22.38
N SER A 141 15.61 29.80 23.52
CA SER A 141 16.28 28.71 24.24
C SER A 141 15.33 27.65 24.80
N ALA A 142 14.13 28.04 25.27
CA ALA A 142 13.14 27.09 25.75
C ALA A 142 12.58 26.26 24.59
N PHE A 143 12.25 26.90 23.47
CA PHE A 143 11.83 26.21 22.26
C PHE A 143 12.93 25.30 21.72
N CYS A 144 14.17 25.77 21.67
CA CYS A 144 15.32 25.00 21.20
C CYS A 144 15.52 23.71 22.02
N SER A 145 15.38 23.79 23.35
CA SER A 145 15.48 22.62 24.23
C SER A 145 14.40 21.55 23.98
N CYS A 146 13.25 21.95 23.42
CA CYS A 146 12.14 21.08 23.05
C CYS A 146 12.15 20.67 21.57
N LEU A 147 13.04 21.25 20.75
CA LEU A 147 13.06 21.01 19.30
C LEU A 147 13.19 19.53 18.91
N PRO A 148 14.02 18.70 19.59
CA PRO A 148 14.05 17.26 19.30
C PRO A 148 12.68 16.58 19.45
N ASP A 149 11.91 16.92 20.49
CA ASP A 149 10.60 16.31 20.72
C ASP A 149 9.56 16.82 19.71
N ILE A 150 9.65 18.10 19.33
CA ILE A 150 8.80 18.71 18.31
C ILE A 150 9.05 18.05 16.95
N LEU A 151 10.32 17.85 16.57
CA LEU A 151 10.68 17.15 15.33
C LEU A 151 10.25 15.69 15.39
N HIS A 152 10.47 14.99 16.50
CA HIS A 152 9.94 13.63 16.69
C HIS A 152 8.43 13.57 16.46
N PHE A 153 7.68 14.52 17.03
CA PHE A 153 6.24 14.63 16.84
C PHE A 153 5.87 14.84 15.36
N ILE A 154 6.56 15.74 14.65
CA ILE A 154 6.34 15.99 13.22
C ILE A 154 6.58 14.72 12.39
N TYR A 155 7.72 14.06 12.55
CA TYR A 155 8.10 12.89 11.76
C TYR A 155 7.28 11.64 12.10
N SER A 156 6.69 11.61 13.29
CA SER A 156 5.72 10.57 13.67
C SER A 156 4.32 10.83 13.09
N GLY A 157 4.12 11.87 12.28
CA GLY A 157 2.82 12.20 11.67
C GLY A 157 1.93 13.10 12.52
N ALA A 158 2.50 13.82 13.50
CA ALA A 158 1.85 14.88 14.27
C ALA A 158 0.50 14.48 14.92
N PHE A 159 0.36 13.23 15.37
CA PHE A 159 -0.93 12.69 15.86
C PHE A 159 -1.04 12.52 17.39
N GLN A 160 0.07 12.61 18.14
CA GLN A 160 0.10 12.45 19.61
C GLN A 160 0.38 13.79 20.31
N TRP A 161 -0.52 14.77 20.15
CA TRP A 161 -0.31 16.12 20.71
C TRP A 161 -0.18 16.10 22.23
N GLU A 162 -1.02 15.31 22.89
CA GLU A 162 -1.05 15.21 24.35
C GLU A 162 0.31 14.73 24.91
N ARG A 163 0.94 13.79 24.20
CA ARG A 163 2.27 13.29 24.57
C ARG A 163 3.34 14.37 24.42
N LEU A 164 3.34 15.11 23.31
CA LEU A 164 4.25 16.23 23.10
C LEU A 164 4.08 17.28 24.21
N GLU A 165 2.84 17.61 24.55
CA GLU A 165 2.53 18.58 25.59
C GLU A 165 3.06 18.16 26.96
N GLU A 166 2.92 16.88 27.33
CA GLU A 166 3.50 16.32 28.55
C GLU A 166 5.04 16.38 28.55
N ASP A 167 5.68 16.05 27.42
CA ASP A 167 7.13 16.03 27.33
C ASP A 167 7.72 17.46 27.38
N ILE A 168 7.05 18.45 26.78
CA ILE A 168 7.41 19.87 26.91
C ILE A 168 7.25 20.33 28.36
N LYS A 169 6.13 20.02 29.03
CA LYS A 169 5.89 20.38 30.45
C LYS A 169 6.93 19.79 31.41
N LYS A 170 7.47 18.61 31.10
CA LYS A 170 8.54 17.98 31.89
C LYS A 170 9.87 18.71 31.70
N LYS A 171 10.17 19.18 30.48
CA LYS A 171 11.43 19.88 30.16
C LYS A 171 11.42 21.34 30.59
N VAL A 172 10.31 22.05 30.36
CA VAL A 172 10.16 23.47 30.68
C VAL A 172 9.31 23.61 31.95
N LYS A 173 9.95 23.91 33.08
CA LYS A 173 9.25 24.04 34.37
C LYS A 173 8.42 25.32 34.50
N ASP A 174 8.79 26.35 33.76
CA ASP A 174 8.11 27.64 33.79
C ASP A 174 6.82 27.59 32.96
N PRO A 175 5.65 27.89 33.54
CA PRO A 175 4.37 27.72 32.87
C PRO A 175 4.17 28.71 31.72
N GLU A 176 4.69 29.93 31.83
CA GLU A 176 4.56 30.95 30.79
C GLU A 176 5.41 30.60 29.56
N LYS A 177 6.66 30.17 29.78
CA LYS A 177 7.53 29.65 28.72
C LYS A 177 6.97 28.39 28.07
N THR A 178 6.37 27.50 28.86
CA THR A 178 5.72 26.29 28.35
C THR A 178 4.59 26.64 27.39
N GLU A 179 3.69 27.54 27.77
CA GLU A 179 2.60 27.98 26.91
C GLU A 179 3.13 28.67 25.64
N ASN A 180 4.18 29.49 25.77
CA ASN A 180 4.83 30.15 24.64
C ASN A 180 5.39 29.13 23.62
N VAL A 181 6.07 28.08 24.09
CA VAL A 181 6.55 26.99 23.22
C VAL A 181 5.38 26.30 22.53
N LEU A 182 4.31 25.95 23.26
CA LEU A 182 3.14 25.29 22.69
C LEU A 182 2.43 26.16 21.63
N GLU A 183 2.28 27.47 21.87
CA GLU A 183 1.73 28.42 20.90
C GLU A 183 2.59 28.50 19.62
N LYS A 184 3.93 28.51 19.76
CA LYS A 184 4.84 28.45 18.60
C LYS A 184 4.69 27.15 17.81
N VAL A 185 4.55 26.00 18.48
CA VAL A 185 4.31 24.72 17.81
C VAL A 185 2.96 24.74 17.08
N LYS A 186 1.89 25.27 17.70
CA LYS A 186 0.59 25.44 17.05
C LYS A 186 0.73 26.30 15.79
N CYS A 187 1.45 27.43 15.87
CA CYS A 187 1.70 28.31 14.73
C CYS A 187 2.48 27.61 13.59
N ILE A 188 3.51 26.82 13.91
CA ILE A 188 4.28 26.03 12.93
C ILE A 188 3.35 25.09 12.15
N LEU A 189 2.36 24.50 12.81
CA LEU A 189 1.43 23.53 12.22
C LEU A 189 0.21 24.18 11.55
N THR A 190 0.07 25.50 11.64
CA THR A 190 -1.05 26.24 11.05
C THR A 190 -1.01 26.18 9.52
N THR A 191 -2.19 25.94 8.91
CA THR A 191 -2.39 26.05 7.46
C THR A 191 -3.19 27.32 7.14
N PRO A 192 -2.65 28.28 6.35
CA PRO A 192 -3.36 29.49 5.96
C PRO A 192 -4.72 29.19 5.29
N GLY A 193 -5.72 30.03 5.56
CA GLY A 193 -7.04 29.94 4.92
C GLY A 193 -8.01 28.90 5.51
N LYS A 194 -7.61 28.11 6.52
CA LYS A 194 -8.57 27.33 7.33
C LYS A 194 -8.96 28.14 8.55
N LEU A 195 -10.20 28.61 8.56
CA LEU A 195 -10.76 29.38 9.68
C LEU A 195 -10.65 28.59 10.98
N ASN A 196 -10.07 29.23 12.00
CA ASN A 196 -10.06 28.75 13.37
C ASN A 196 -11.50 28.57 13.88
N THR A 197 -12.07 27.38 13.74
CA THR A 197 -13.15 26.95 14.65
C THR A 197 -12.53 26.56 15.97
N THR A 198 -12.20 27.59 16.75
CA THR A 198 -11.97 27.49 18.19
C THR A 198 -13.25 26.96 18.84
N LYS A 199 -13.40 25.63 18.92
CA LYS A 199 -13.99 24.88 20.05
C LYS A 199 -14.20 23.37 19.85
N ASP A 200 -13.90 22.77 18.69
CA ASP A 200 -14.07 21.30 18.50
C ASP A 200 -12.90 20.59 17.78
N CYS A 201 -11.67 21.07 17.98
CA CYS A 201 -10.47 20.44 17.45
C CYS A 201 -9.93 19.35 18.39
N ARG A 202 -10.64 18.24 18.59
CA ARG A 202 -10.06 17.08 19.29
C ARG A 202 -10.17 15.81 18.46
N SER A 203 -9.01 15.32 18.03
CA SER A 203 -8.68 14.00 17.47
C SER A 203 -8.95 13.69 15.98
N GLN A 204 -10.07 14.10 15.36
CA GLN A 204 -10.46 13.54 14.05
C GLN A 204 -10.04 14.38 12.83
N GLN A 205 -10.03 15.71 12.95
CA GLN A 205 -9.63 16.61 11.88
C GLN A 205 -8.11 16.67 11.70
N MET A 206 -7.37 16.57 12.81
CA MET A 206 -5.90 16.46 12.82
C MET A 206 -5.44 15.17 12.11
N LYS A 207 -6.15 14.06 12.32
CA LYS A 207 -5.87 12.74 11.70
C LYS A 207 -5.96 12.71 10.16
N ARG A 208 -6.77 13.59 9.54
CA ARG A 208 -6.99 13.58 8.07
C ARG A 208 -6.07 14.53 7.30
N LEU A 209 -5.46 15.52 7.94
CA LEU A 209 -4.68 16.56 7.25
C LEU A 209 -3.21 16.19 7.01
N TYR A 210 -2.62 15.33 7.84
CA TYR A 210 -1.18 15.00 7.76
C TYR A 210 -0.83 13.80 6.88
N ASN A 211 -1.75 12.84 6.71
CA ASN A 211 -1.51 11.65 5.89
C ASN A 211 -1.37 11.93 4.38
N THR A 212 -1.47 13.19 3.93
CA THR A 212 -1.40 13.57 2.51
C THR A 212 -0.52 14.80 2.22
N SER A 213 0.21 15.33 3.20
CA SER A 213 0.92 16.61 2.99
C SER A 213 2.19 16.46 2.14
N LEU A 214 2.88 15.32 2.23
CA LEU A 214 4.01 15.01 1.34
C LEU A 214 3.57 14.83 -0.12
N ARG A 215 2.30 14.54 -0.39
CA ARG A 215 1.74 14.50 -1.75
C ARG A 215 1.92 15.82 -2.50
N LEU A 216 1.99 16.95 -1.79
CA LEU A 216 2.26 18.27 -2.41
C LEU A 216 3.65 18.34 -3.05
N PHE A 217 4.58 17.50 -2.59
CA PHE A 217 5.95 17.39 -3.09
C PHE A 217 6.14 16.21 -4.06
N PHE A 218 5.07 15.46 -4.37
CA PHE A 218 5.13 14.39 -5.34
C PHE A 218 5.31 14.95 -6.77
N ASN A 219 6.33 14.46 -7.47
CA ASN A 219 6.60 14.78 -8.88
C ASN A 219 6.66 16.32 -9.17
N THR A 220 7.21 17.09 -8.23
CA THR A 220 7.48 18.53 -8.38
C THR A 220 8.99 18.79 -8.27
N PRO A 221 9.53 19.77 -9.01
CA PRO A 221 10.93 20.16 -8.90
C PRO A 221 11.25 20.92 -7.59
N VAL A 222 10.23 21.38 -6.85
CA VAL A 222 10.42 22.12 -5.60
C VAL A 222 11.10 21.22 -4.58
N LEU A 223 12.29 21.61 -4.12
CA LEU A 223 13.17 20.85 -3.20
C LEU A 223 13.67 19.49 -3.75
N ALA A 224 13.47 19.19 -5.03
CA ALA A 224 13.94 17.93 -5.61
C ALA A 224 15.47 17.89 -5.68
N ASP A 225 16.05 16.80 -5.21
CA ASP A 225 17.50 16.53 -5.18
C ASP A 225 17.89 15.29 -6.03
N VAL A 226 16.91 14.69 -6.71
CA VAL A 226 17.09 13.63 -7.69
C VAL A 226 16.01 13.70 -8.77
N ILE A 227 16.37 13.32 -10.00
CA ILE A 227 15.50 13.27 -11.17
C ILE A 227 15.64 11.88 -11.80
N PHE A 228 14.55 11.13 -11.87
CA PHE A 228 14.53 9.87 -12.57
C PHE A 228 14.25 10.05 -14.05
N LYS A 229 15.03 9.40 -14.91
CA LYS A 229 14.75 9.30 -16.34
C LYS A 229 14.04 7.98 -16.61
N VAL A 230 12.73 8.04 -16.85
CA VAL A 230 11.88 6.88 -17.10
C VAL A 230 11.38 6.97 -18.53
N GLN A 231 11.82 6.06 -19.40
CA GLN A 231 11.60 6.16 -20.85
C GLN A 231 12.10 7.53 -21.36
N ASP A 232 11.23 8.33 -22.00
CA ASP A 232 11.55 9.66 -22.53
C ASP A 232 11.11 10.81 -21.59
N ALA A 233 10.72 10.49 -20.35
CA ALA A 233 10.24 11.47 -19.37
C ALA A 233 11.18 11.61 -18.16
N THR A 234 11.14 12.79 -17.54
CA THR A 234 11.82 13.07 -16.27
C THR A 234 10.81 13.14 -15.13
N VAL A 235 11.16 12.53 -14.00
CA VAL A 235 10.34 12.48 -12.78
C VAL A 235 11.18 13.00 -11.60
N PRO A 236 11.02 14.26 -11.16
CA PRO A 236 11.70 14.77 -9.98
C PRO A 236 11.19 14.08 -8.70
N ALA A 237 12.10 13.83 -7.77
CA ALA A 237 11.84 13.20 -6.48
C ALA A 237 12.80 13.69 -5.39
N HIS A 238 12.65 13.17 -4.18
CA HIS A 238 13.37 13.63 -2.99
C HIS A 238 14.02 12.43 -2.29
N ARG A 239 15.36 12.36 -2.28
CA ARG A 239 16.13 11.23 -1.72
C ARG A 239 15.70 10.91 -0.30
N ALA A 240 15.48 11.91 0.55
CA ALA A 240 14.99 11.75 1.91
C ALA A 240 13.74 10.84 2.01
N VAL A 241 12.75 11.04 1.12
CA VAL A 241 11.54 10.21 1.09
C VAL A 241 11.84 8.81 0.55
N LEU A 242 12.67 8.71 -0.48
CA LEU A 242 13.01 7.44 -1.13
C LEU A 242 13.78 6.50 -0.21
N VAL A 243 14.81 7.01 0.47
CA VAL A 243 15.66 6.21 1.36
C VAL A 243 14.90 5.80 2.63
N ALA A 244 13.96 6.62 3.10
CA ALA A 244 13.10 6.23 4.21
C ALA A 244 12.16 5.07 3.85
N ARG A 245 11.68 5.03 2.60
CA ARG A 245 10.51 4.21 2.22
C ARG A 245 10.85 3.03 1.30
N CYS A 246 12.09 2.91 0.84
CA CYS A 246 12.54 1.85 -0.06
C CYS A 246 14.00 1.50 0.21
N GLU A 247 14.25 0.29 0.70
CA GLU A 247 15.60 -0.20 1.03
C GLU A 247 16.52 -0.25 -0.20
N VAL A 248 15.99 -0.62 -1.37
CA VAL A 248 16.76 -0.63 -2.63
C VAL A 248 17.23 0.78 -2.98
N MET A 249 16.37 1.80 -2.79
CA MET A 249 16.76 3.20 -3.02
C MET A 249 17.68 3.73 -1.91
N ALA A 250 17.49 3.31 -0.66
CA ALA A 250 18.45 3.60 0.41
C ALA A 250 19.85 3.07 0.09
N ALA A 251 19.95 1.84 -0.43
CA ALA A 251 21.21 1.27 -0.89
C ALA A 251 21.77 2.02 -2.11
N MET A 252 20.93 2.36 -3.08
CA MET A 252 21.30 3.10 -4.30
C MET A 252 21.89 4.48 -3.98
N PHE A 253 21.33 5.19 -3.01
CA PHE A 253 21.77 6.54 -2.64
C PHE A 253 22.80 6.57 -1.49
N ASN A 254 23.18 5.41 -0.94
CA ASN A 254 24.25 5.28 0.04
C ASN A 254 25.53 4.71 -0.57
N GLY A 255 26.68 5.07 0.01
CA GLY A 255 27.96 4.46 -0.34
C GLY A 255 28.58 4.99 -1.64
N ASN A 256 29.19 4.09 -2.41
CA ASN A 256 30.06 4.43 -3.55
C ASN A 256 29.40 4.19 -4.92
N TYR A 257 28.07 4.03 -4.99
CA TYR A 257 27.36 3.88 -6.26
C TYR A 257 27.37 5.19 -7.05
N LEU A 258 27.27 5.10 -8.38
CA LEU A 258 27.27 6.29 -9.26
C LEU A 258 26.06 7.18 -8.97
N GLU A 259 24.93 6.55 -8.66
CA GLU A 259 23.66 7.17 -8.30
C GLU A 259 23.75 7.99 -7.01
N ALA A 260 24.63 7.62 -6.08
CA ALA A 260 24.84 8.37 -4.84
C ALA A 260 25.26 9.82 -5.11
N ASN A 261 26.02 10.07 -6.19
CA ASN A 261 26.49 11.41 -6.57
C ASN A 261 25.80 11.97 -7.83
N SER A 262 24.85 11.24 -8.44
CA SER A 262 24.15 11.67 -9.64
C SER A 262 22.78 12.28 -9.32
N ILE A 263 22.49 13.43 -9.91
CA ILE A 263 21.14 14.02 -9.88
C ILE A 263 20.23 13.27 -10.86
N LEU A 264 20.75 12.73 -11.97
CA LEU A 264 19.96 12.04 -12.99
C LEU A 264 20.13 10.52 -12.87
N VAL A 265 19.04 9.80 -12.58
CA VAL A 265 19.06 8.34 -12.39
C VAL A 265 18.16 7.66 -13.42
N PRO A 266 18.69 6.81 -14.30
CA PRO A 266 17.86 6.10 -15.28
C PRO A 266 17.05 4.98 -14.63
N VAL A 267 15.81 4.79 -15.08
CA VAL A 267 14.94 3.67 -14.67
C VAL A 267 14.62 2.84 -15.91
N TYR A 268 14.96 1.56 -15.84
CA TYR A 268 14.76 0.60 -16.93
C TYR A 268 13.67 -0.41 -16.59
N GLY A 269 13.01 -0.97 -17.61
CA GLY A 269 12.03 -2.06 -17.45
C GLY A 269 10.69 -1.66 -16.82
N VAL A 270 10.50 -0.39 -16.44
CA VAL A 270 9.27 0.14 -15.83
C VAL A 270 8.69 1.24 -16.71
N SER A 271 7.37 1.22 -16.93
CA SER A 271 6.68 2.31 -17.62
C SER A 271 6.61 3.55 -16.74
N LYS A 272 6.52 4.74 -17.35
CA LYS A 272 6.34 5.99 -16.62
C LYS A 272 5.16 5.94 -15.63
N ASP A 273 4.00 5.45 -16.08
CA ASP A 273 2.80 5.41 -15.25
C ASP A 273 2.96 4.48 -14.04
N THR A 274 3.59 3.31 -14.25
CA THR A 274 3.87 2.38 -13.14
C THR A 274 4.87 2.97 -12.15
N PHE A 275 5.93 3.64 -12.65
CA PHE A 275 6.90 4.28 -11.77
C PHE A 275 6.29 5.45 -10.98
N LEU A 276 5.41 6.25 -11.59
CA LEU A 276 4.69 7.32 -10.90
C LEU A 276 3.76 6.78 -9.82
N SER A 277 3.01 5.69 -10.07
CA SER A 277 2.19 5.06 -9.03
C SER A 277 3.02 4.45 -7.90
N PHE A 278 4.18 3.87 -8.22
CA PHE A 278 5.14 3.40 -7.22
C PHE A 278 5.66 4.54 -6.36
N LEU A 279 6.07 5.63 -7.00
CA LEU A 279 6.58 6.81 -6.31
C LEU A 279 5.48 7.48 -5.47
N GLU A 280 4.25 7.62 -5.98
CA GLU A 280 3.13 8.19 -5.21
C GLU A 280 2.87 7.39 -3.93
N TYR A 281 3.00 6.05 -3.98
CA TYR A 281 2.90 5.21 -2.79
C TYR A 281 3.99 5.54 -1.74
N LEU A 282 5.24 5.76 -2.16
CA LEU A 282 6.31 6.14 -1.21
C LEU A 282 5.98 7.45 -0.49
N TYR A 283 5.32 8.40 -1.17
CA TYR A 283 4.95 9.71 -0.62
C TYR A 283 3.66 9.74 0.18
N THR A 284 2.78 8.76 0.03
CA THR A 284 1.39 8.85 0.54
C THR A 284 0.90 7.61 1.26
N ASP A 285 1.69 6.54 1.24
CA ASP A 285 1.32 5.20 1.73
C ASP A 285 0.04 4.62 1.10
N SER A 286 -0.41 5.24 0.01
CA SER A 286 -1.69 5.00 -0.64
C SER A 286 -1.46 4.59 -2.08
N CYS A 287 -2.28 3.67 -2.57
CA CYS A 287 -2.19 3.16 -3.92
C CYS A 287 -3.60 2.90 -4.44
N CYS A 288 -3.90 3.42 -5.63
CA CYS A 288 -5.17 3.22 -6.32
C CYS A 288 -4.91 2.81 -7.77
N PRO A 289 -4.63 1.52 -8.05
CA PRO A 289 -4.44 1.09 -9.42
C PRO A 289 -5.70 1.35 -10.27
N ALA A 290 -5.51 1.78 -11.51
CA ALA A 290 -6.55 2.01 -12.52
C ALA A 290 -7.19 0.71 -13.04
N GLY A 291 -6.55 -0.44 -12.82
CA GLY A 291 -7.08 -1.75 -13.17
C GLY A 291 -6.10 -2.89 -12.92
N ILE A 292 -6.53 -4.12 -13.17
CA ILE A 292 -5.78 -5.35 -12.88
C ILE A 292 -4.39 -5.37 -13.54
N LEU A 293 -4.28 -4.95 -14.80
CA LEU A 293 -3.00 -4.94 -15.51
C LEU A 293 -2.00 -3.91 -14.96
N GLN A 294 -2.49 -2.74 -14.53
CA GLN A 294 -1.64 -1.75 -13.89
C GLN A 294 -1.24 -2.21 -12.49
N ALA A 295 -2.17 -2.81 -11.72
CA ALA A 295 -1.88 -3.41 -10.42
C ALA A 295 -0.80 -4.51 -10.54
N MET A 296 -0.87 -5.34 -11.59
CA MET A 296 0.16 -6.36 -11.84
C MET A 296 1.52 -5.73 -12.18
N SER A 297 1.53 -4.68 -13.01
CA SER A 297 2.77 -3.96 -13.34
C SER A 297 3.37 -3.29 -12.11
N LEU A 298 2.53 -2.76 -11.22
CA LEU A 298 2.95 -2.13 -9.97
C LEU A 298 3.43 -3.16 -8.93
N LEU A 299 2.81 -4.34 -8.86
CA LEU A 299 3.30 -5.47 -8.06
C LEU A 299 4.73 -5.84 -8.47
N ILE A 300 4.97 -5.96 -9.78
CA ILE A 300 6.31 -6.26 -10.32
C ILE A 300 7.30 -5.15 -9.98
N CYS A 301 6.89 -3.88 -10.09
CA CYS A 301 7.71 -2.75 -9.67
C CYS A 301 8.05 -2.81 -8.17
N ALA A 302 7.05 -3.09 -7.33
CA ALA A 302 7.22 -3.21 -5.90
C ALA A 302 8.11 -4.40 -5.51
N GLU A 303 8.11 -5.48 -6.28
CA GLU A 303 9.06 -6.60 -6.11
C GLU A 303 10.49 -6.19 -6.47
N MET A 304 10.70 -5.54 -7.62
CA MET A 304 12.04 -5.04 -8.01
C MET A 304 12.64 -4.09 -6.98
N TYR A 305 11.82 -3.23 -6.35
CA TYR A 305 12.24 -2.28 -5.33
C TYR A 305 12.06 -2.77 -3.88
N GLN A 306 11.69 -4.06 -3.70
CA GLN A 306 11.52 -4.72 -2.40
C GLN A 306 10.56 -4.00 -1.42
N VAL A 307 9.45 -3.45 -1.94
CA VAL A 307 8.39 -2.80 -1.15
C VAL A 307 7.24 -3.78 -0.91
N MET A 308 7.42 -4.67 0.06
CA MET A 308 6.50 -5.80 0.35
C MET A 308 5.04 -5.39 0.55
N ARG A 309 4.79 -4.36 1.35
CA ARG A 309 3.42 -3.90 1.60
C ARG A 309 2.70 -3.44 0.34
N LEU A 310 3.40 -2.81 -0.60
CA LEU A 310 2.81 -2.41 -1.88
C LEU A 310 2.50 -3.62 -2.75
N GLN A 311 3.33 -4.67 -2.72
CA GLN A 311 3.01 -5.95 -3.37
C GLN A 311 1.69 -6.51 -2.82
N HIS A 312 1.55 -6.63 -1.49
CA HIS A 312 0.32 -7.11 -0.85
C HIS A 312 -0.92 -6.28 -1.21
N ILE A 313 -0.79 -4.95 -1.29
CA ILE A 313 -1.89 -4.06 -1.72
C ILE A 313 -2.31 -4.37 -3.17
N CYS A 314 -1.33 -4.57 -4.06
CA CYS A 314 -1.61 -4.92 -5.46
C CYS A 314 -2.25 -6.30 -5.59
N GLU A 315 -1.77 -7.30 -4.86
CA GLU A 315 -2.37 -8.65 -4.81
C GLU A 315 -3.84 -8.57 -4.36
N LEU A 316 -4.10 -7.87 -3.25
CA LEU A 316 -5.45 -7.70 -2.71
C LEU A 316 -6.37 -6.99 -3.71
N TYR A 317 -5.87 -5.97 -4.39
CA TYR A 317 -6.62 -5.27 -5.42
C TYR A 317 -6.99 -6.22 -6.57
N ILE A 318 -6.03 -6.96 -7.13
CA ILE A 318 -6.27 -7.91 -8.23
C ILE A 318 -7.30 -8.95 -7.83
N ILE A 319 -7.16 -9.52 -6.64
CA ILE A 319 -8.07 -10.53 -6.08
C ILE A 319 -9.46 -9.96 -5.94
N THR A 320 -9.59 -8.78 -5.34
CA THR A 320 -10.90 -8.15 -5.10
C THR A 320 -11.62 -7.86 -6.43
N GLN A 321 -10.91 -7.33 -7.42
CA GLN A 321 -11.48 -7.05 -8.74
C GLN A 321 -11.96 -8.33 -9.43
N LEU A 322 -11.12 -9.39 -9.44
CA LEU A 322 -11.49 -10.68 -10.03
C LEU A 322 -12.65 -11.37 -9.31
N GLN A 323 -12.68 -11.31 -7.97
CA GLN A 323 -13.77 -11.87 -7.17
C GLN A 323 -15.10 -11.14 -7.39
N SER A 324 -15.05 -9.82 -7.59
CA SER A 324 -16.26 -9.04 -7.87
C SER A 324 -16.79 -9.19 -9.29
N MET A 325 -16.00 -9.78 -10.21
CA MET A 325 -16.36 -9.89 -11.62
C MET A 325 -17.45 -10.95 -11.85
N PRO A 326 -18.60 -10.60 -12.46
CA PRO A 326 -19.65 -11.57 -12.79
C PRO A 326 -19.19 -12.60 -13.82
N SER A 327 -19.74 -13.82 -13.76
CA SER A 327 -19.35 -14.93 -14.67
C SER A 327 -19.45 -14.58 -16.16
N ARG A 328 -20.45 -13.77 -16.56
CA ARG A 328 -20.61 -13.33 -17.96
C ARG A 328 -19.44 -12.46 -18.40
N GLU A 329 -19.02 -11.53 -17.56
CA GLU A 329 -17.90 -10.64 -17.82
C GLU A 329 -16.58 -11.42 -17.83
N LEU A 330 -16.41 -12.36 -16.90
CA LEU A 330 -15.24 -13.25 -16.83
C LEU A 330 -15.09 -14.13 -18.07
N ALA A 331 -16.21 -14.55 -18.68
CA ALA A 331 -16.20 -15.29 -19.93
C ALA A 331 -15.81 -14.40 -21.13
N SER A 332 -16.27 -13.15 -21.17
CA SER A 332 -16.01 -12.22 -22.28
C SER A 332 -14.73 -11.39 -22.14
N THR A 333 -14.08 -11.37 -20.97
CA THR A 333 -12.88 -10.56 -20.75
C THR A 333 -11.71 -11.04 -21.60
N SER A 334 -10.96 -10.09 -22.15
CA SER A 334 -9.69 -10.30 -22.84
C SER A 334 -8.50 -10.49 -21.88
N LEU A 335 -8.74 -10.35 -20.58
CA LEU A 335 -7.73 -10.56 -19.55
C LEU A 335 -7.35 -12.05 -19.45
N SER A 336 -6.09 -12.35 -19.71
CA SER A 336 -5.54 -13.70 -19.54
C SER A 336 -5.16 -13.96 -18.08
N ILE A 337 -5.97 -14.75 -17.39
CA ILE A 337 -5.73 -15.15 -15.99
C ILE A 337 -4.50 -16.07 -15.89
N VAL A 338 -4.26 -16.90 -16.91
CA VAL A 338 -3.05 -17.75 -16.98
C VAL A 338 -1.78 -16.89 -17.12
N SER A 339 -1.83 -15.80 -17.88
CA SER A 339 -0.73 -14.84 -17.95
C SER A 339 -0.46 -14.16 -16.60
N LEU A 340 -1.52 -13.75 -15.89
CA LEU A 340 -1.38 -13.20 -14.53
C LEU A 340 -0.76 -14.22 -13.56
N LEU A 341 -1.19 -15.49 -13.62
CA LEU A 341 -0.64 -16.57 -12.81
C LEU A 341 0.86 -16.74 -13.06
N LYS A 342 1.27 -16.79 -14.33
CA LYS A 342 2.69 -16.91 -14.71
C LYS A 342 3.52 -15.74 -14.20
N LYS A 343 3.02 -14.52 -14.35
CA LYS A 343 3.70 -13.32 -13.81
C LYS A 343 3.79 -13.36 -12.30
N ALA A 344 2.73 -13.76 -11.60
CA ALA A 344 2.74 -13.85 -10.14
C ALA A 344 3.80 -14.87 -9.66
N LYS A 345 3.88 -16.05 -10.30
CA LYS A 345 4.92 -17.04 -9.99
C LYS A 345 6.33 -16.54 -10.31
N PHE A 346 6.51 -15.89 -11.46
CA PHE A 346 7.82 -15.38 -11.88
C PHE A 346 8.35 -14.29 -10.94
N HIS A 347 7.45 -13.46 -10.39
CA HIS A 347 7.78 -12.39 -9.45
C HIS A 347 7.49 -12.76 -7.99
N ASN A 348 7.62 -14.04 -7.63
CA ASN A 348 7.60 -14.53 -6.25
C ASN A 348 6.35 -14.15 -5.43
N SER A 349 5.22 -13.93 -6.09
CA SER A 349 3.92 -13.64 -5.48
C SER A 349 3.16 -14.95 -5.29
N ASP A 350 3.57 -15.70 -4.27
CA ASP A 350 3.03 -17.03 -3.95
C ASP A 350 1.55 -16.97 -3.54
N CYS A 351 1.17 -15.93 -2.82
CA CYS A 351 -0.21 -15.69 -2.38
C CYS A 351 -1.14 -15.51 -3.59
N LEU A 352 -0.79 -14.60 -4.50
CA LEU A 352 -1.60 -14.33 -5.69
C LEU A 352 -1.60 -15.53 -6.65
N SER A 353 -0.46 -16.18 -6.87
CA SER A 353 -0.39 -17.33 -7.78
C SER A 353 -1.24 -18.51 -7.28
N THR A 354 -1.16 -18.83 -5.98
CA THR A 354 -2.01 -19.86 -5.36
C THR A 354 -3.48 -19.48 -5.48
N TRP A 355 -3.82 -18.22 -5.19
CA TRP A 355 -5.19 -17.74 -5.30
C TRP A 355 -5.72 -17.83 -6.73
N LEU A 356 -4.93 -17.44 -7.74
CA LEU A 356 -5.31 -17.50 -9.15
C LEU A 356 -5.55 -18.94 -9.62
N LEU A 357 -4.76 -19.92 -9.13
CA LEU A 357 -5.01 -21.35 -9.41
C LEU A 357 -6.36 -21.82 -8.86
N HIS A 358 -6.69 -21.49 -7.62
CA HIS A 358 -8.01 -21.78 -7.04
C HIS A 358 -9.14 -21.05 -7.77
N PHE A 359 -8.89 -19.81 -8.22
CA PHE A 359 -9.85 -19.03 -8.98
C PHE A 359 -10.15 -19.66 -10.35
N ILE A 360 -9.13 -20.16 -11.04
CA ILE A 360 -9.28 -20.93 -12.28
C ILE A 360 -10.07 -22.22 -12.02
N ALA A 361 -9.73 -22.96 -10.96
CA ALA A 361 -10.41 -24.20 -10.61
C ALA A 361 -11.89 -23.98 -10.27
N THR A 362 -12.20 -22.95 -9.47
CA THR A 362 -13.58 -22.65 -9.06
C THR A 362 -14.44 -22.19 -10.24
N ASN A 363 -13.83 -21.60 -11.26
CA ASN A 363 -14.49 -21.15 -12.49
C ASN A 363 -14.13 -22.05 -13.69
N TYR A 364 -13.89 -23.34 -13.45
CA TYR A 364 -13.36 -24.28 -14.44
C TYR A 364 -14.13 -24.27 -15.77
N LEU A 365 -15.47 -24.23 -15.72
CA LEU A 365 -16.31 -24.26 -16.92
C LEU A 365 -16.07 -23.06 -17.86
N ILE A 366 -15.64 -21.93 -17.32
CA ILE A 366 -15.31 -20.74 -18.10
C ILE A 366 -13.89 -20.87 -18.64
N PHE A 367 -12.92 -21.14 -17.76
CA PHE A 367 -11.51 -21.08 -18.13
C PHE A 367 -11.05 -22.26 -18.98
N SER A 368 -11.64 -23.44 -18.83
CA SER A 368 -11.33 -24.61 -19.69
C SER A 368 -11.65 -24.39 -21.17
N GLN A 369 -12.51 -23.42 -21.48
CA GLN A 369 -12.86 -23.06 -22.86
C GLN A 369 -11.95 -21.96 -23.44
N LYS A 370 -11.11 -21.32 -22.62
CA LYS A 370 -10.20 -20.27 -23.07
C LYS A 370 -8.92 -20.89 -23.66
N PRO A 371 -8.38 -20.36 -24.77
CA PRO A 371 -7.20 -20.94 -25.42
C PRO A 371 -5.97 -20.95 -24.51
N GLU A 372 -5.79 -19.93 -23.67
CA GLU A 372 -4.65 -19.85 -22.74
C GLU A 372 -4.65 -20.95 -21.65
N PHE A 373 -5.76 -21.69 -21.46
CA PHE A 373 -5.81 -22.80 -20.51
C PHE A 373 -4.81 -23.91 -20.84
N GLN A 374 -4.49 -24.07 -22.13
CA GLN A 374 -3.50 -25.04 -22.58
C GLN A 374 -2.08 -24.71 -22.10
N ASP A 375 -1.84 -23.45 -21.75
CA ASP A 375 -0.51 -22.94 -21.37
C ASP A 375 -0.17 -23.19 -19.89
N LEU A 376 -1.09 -23.79 -19.11
CA LEU A 376 -0.85 -24.28 -17.76
C LEU A 376 0.12 -25.47 -17.77
N SER A 377 1.02 -25.53 -16.79
CA SER A 377 1.90 -26.68 -16.59
C SER A 377 1.11 -27.95 -16.24
N VAL A 378 1.77 -29.10 -16.30
CA VAL A 378 1.14 -30.39 -15.94
C VAL A 378 0.68 -30.38 -14.47
N GLU A 379 1.50 -29.85 -13.58
CA GLU A 379 1.22 -29.73 -12.15
C GLU A 379 0.05 -28.78 -11.89
N GLU A 380 0.03 -27.63 -12.57
CA GLU A 380 -1.05 -26.63 -12.46
C GLU A 380 -2.38 -27.19 -12.97
N ARG A 381 -2.36 -27.93 -14.09
CA ARG A 381 -3.57 -28.57 -14.63
C ARG A 381 -4.09 -29.65 -13.71
N ASN A 382 -3.20 -30.47 -13.15
CA ASN A 382 -3.57 -31.49 -12.16
C ASN A 382 -4.19 -30.84 -10.91
N PHE A 383 -3.62 -29.75 -10.44
CA PHE A 383 -4.17 -28.97 -9.33
C PHE A 383 -5.58 -28.45 -9.65
N VAL A 384 -5.76 -27.84 -10.83
CA VAL A 384 -7.05 -27.30 -11.28
C VAL A 384 -8.10 -28.40 -11.39
N GLU A 385 -7.76 -29.57 -11.96
CA GLU A 385 -8.68 -30.72 -12.07
C GLU A 385 -9.03 -31.35 -10.72
N MET A 386 -8.16 -31.22 -9.72
CA MET A 386 -8.40 -31.73 -8.37
C MET A 386 -9.36 -30.80 -7.59
N HIS A 387 -9.21 -29.49 -7.72
CA HIS A 387 -9.97 -28.48 -6.95
C HIS A 387 -11.10 -27.81 -7.76
N ARG A 388 -11.41 -28.32 -8.95
CA ARG A 388 -12.41 -27.71 -9.84
C ARG A 388 -13.81 -27.73 -9.25
N TRP A 389 -14.56 -26.70 -9.60
CA TRP A 389 -15.99 -26.63 -9.34
C TRP A 389 -16.79 -26.47 -10.64
N PRO A 390 -17.84 -27.28 -10.89
CA PRO A 390 -18.24 -28.48 -10.14
C PRO A 390 -17.22 -29.63 -10.22
N SER A 391 -17.18 -30.47 -9.18
CA SER A 391 -16.24 -31.60 -9.10
C SER A 391 -16.51 -32.69 -10.14
N ASN A 392 -15.47 -33.44 -10.52
CA ASN A 392 -15.59 -34.56 -11.46
C ASN A 392 -16.53 -35.67 -10.93
N LEU A 393 -16.55 -35.88 -9.61
CA LEU A 393 -17.47 -36.83 -8.98
C LEU A 393 -18.93 -36.39 -9.15
N TYR A 394 -19.22 -35.12 -8.89
CA TYR A 394 -20.57 -34.56 -9.07
C TYR A 394 -21.04 -34.70 -10.52
N LEU A 395 -20.18 -34.38 -11.50
CA LEU A 395 -20.55 -34.50 -12.91
C LEU A 395 -20.84 -35.94 -13.34
N LYS A 396 -20.07 -36.91 -12.85
CA LYS A 396 -20.34 -38.34 -13.10
C LYS A 396 -21.70 -38.74 -12.52
N GLN A 397 -21.96 -38.40 -11.27
CA GLN A 397 -23.25 -38.67 -10.62
C GLN A 397 -24.42 -37.99 -11.36
N LEU A 398 -24.21 -36.78 -11.87
CA LEU A 398 -25.22 -36.04 -12.64
C LEU A 398 -25.50 -36.71 -13.99
N ALA A 399 -24.47 -37.23 -14.67
CA ALA A 399 -24.63 -37.98 -15.91
C ALA A 399 -25.40 -39.29 -15.67
N ASP A 400 -25.05 -40.05 -14.63
CA ASP A 400 -25.73 -41.28 -14.25
C ASP A 400 -27.20 -41.04 -13.91
N TYR A 401 -27.49 -39.97 -13.15
CA TYR A 401 -28.84 -39.56 -12.83
C TYR A 401 -29.64 -39.16 -14.07
N ARG A 402 -29.05 -38.39 -15.01
CA ARG A 402 -29.71 -38.00 -16.27
C ARG A 402 -30.04 -39.22 -17.13
N ASN A 403 -29.11 -40.17 -17.24
CA ASN A 403 -29.31 -41.42 -17.99
C ASN A 403 -30.43 -42.28 -17.36
N TYR A 404 -30.48 -42.35 -16.03
CA TYR A 404 -31.56 -43.02 -15.30
C TYR A 404 -32.93 -42.38 -15.56
N ILE A 405 -33.04 -41.06 -15.52
CA ILE A 405 -34.30 -40.37 -15.82
C ILE A 405 -34.72 -40.58 -17.28
N HIS A 406 -33.76 -40.53 -18.21
CA HIS A 406 -34.03 -40.76 -19.63
C HIS A 406 -34.53 -42.19 -19.89
N SER A 407 -33.91 -43.21 -19.30
CA SER A 407 -34.34 -44.60 -19.45
C SER A 407 -35.73 -44.85 -18.88
N GLN A 408 -36.07 -44.21 -17.75
CA GLN A 408 -37.44 -44.25 -17.21
C GLN A 408 -38.47 -43.60 -18.12
N LYS A 409 -38.16 -42.44 -18.72
CA LYS A 409 -39.06 -41.77 -19.67
C LYS A 409 -39.29 -42.61 -20.93
N CYS A 410 -38.25 -43.25 -21.47
CA CYS A 410 -38.37 -44.15 -22.61
C CYS A 410 -39.18 -45.42 -22.28
N HIS A 411 -39.04 -45.98 -21.08
CA HIS A 411 -39.85 -47.14 -20.65
C HIS A 411 -41.33 -46.81 -20.46
N CYS A 412 -41.68 -45.56 -20.13
CA CYS A 412 -43.06 -45.10 -20.04
C CYS A 412 -43.70 -44.72 -21.39
N ALA A 413 -42.93 -44.58 -22.47
CA ALA A 413 -43.43 -44.22 -23.79
C ALA A 413 -43.64 -45.45 -24.73
N VAL A 414 -43.17 -46.63 -24.31
CA VAL A 414 -43.26 -47.90 -25.06
C VAL A 414 -44.28 -48.89 -24.44
N MET A 415 -44.80 -48.57 -23.25
CA MET A 415 -46.01 -49.19 -22.67
C MET A 415 -47.21 -48.29 -22.93
#